data_AF-A0A970T495-F1
#
_entry.id   AF-A0A970T495-F1
#
_cell.length_a   1.000
_cell.length_b   1.000
_cell.length_c   1.000
_cell.angle_alpha   90.00
_cell.angle_beta   90.00
_cell.angle_gamma   90.00
#
_symmetry.space_group_name_H-M   'P 1'
#
loop_
_entity.id
_entity.type
_entity.pdbx_description
1 polymer ?
#
loop_
_entity_poly.entity_id
_entity_poly.type
_entity_poly.pdbx_seq_one_letter_code
_entity_poly.pdbx_strand_id
1 'polypeptide(L)'
;MFDLVPEEVFKWLNRPLESYYPIVYIDSTFIPTHQVDTVSKEAYYTLLAVCSDRTGEVLGVFYFPTEGSKQSEVIFERLKNQSLSNVGLFVTDGLTNIEEAIWKHFRSADIQLCSVHLHRVFLKEVKPKHKAALSEGVREVFRSDDRNDTIDAAKQRFSAFCDF
;
A
#
# COMPACT_ATOMS: atom_id res chain seq x y z
N MET A 1 7.27 4.01 33.76
CA MET A 1 6.76 5.07 32.83
C MET A 1 6.60 4.56 31.40
N PHE A 2 7.04 3.33 31.07
CA PHE A 2 6.73 2.66 29.79
C PHE A 2 5.75 1.48 29.95
N ASP A 3 5.30 1.20 31.18
CA ASP A 3 4.48 0.04 31.52
C ASP A 3 3.03 0.13 31.01
N LEU A 4 2.58 1.35 30.64
CA LEU A 4 1.26 1.61 30.04
C LEU A 4 1.25 1.51 28.51
N VAL A 5 2.43 1.59 27.87
CA VAL A 5 2.56 1.56 26.40
C VAL A 5 2.00 0.26 25.81
N PRO A 6 2.22 -0.93 26.40
CA PRO A 6 1.66 -2.16 25.87
C PRO A 6 0.12 -2.17 25.85
N GLU A 7 -0.52 -1.62 26.90
CA GLU A 7 -1.98 -1.59 26.99
C GLU A 7 -2.58 -0.60 25.98
N GLU A 8 -2.01 0.59 25.85
CA GLU A 8 -2.44 1.59 24.86
C GLU A 8 -2.26 1.10 23.43
N VAL A 9 -1.12 0.48 23.13
CA VAL A 9 -0.86 -0.14 21.83
C VAL A 9 -1.86 -1.26 21.58
N PHE A 10 -2.14 -2.11 22.56
CA PHE A 10 -3.12 -3.18 22.42
C PHE A 10 -4.53 -2.64 22.15
N LYS A 11 -4.96 -1.59 22.87
CA LYS A 11 -6.25 -0.93 22.63
C LYS A 11 -6.31 -0.33 21.24
N TRP A 12 -5.26 0.37 20.81
CA TRP A 12 -5.20 0.97 19.48
C TRP A 12 -5.23 -0.08 18.36
N LEU A 13 -4.49 -1.19 18.51
CA LEU A 13 -4.45 -2.30 17.56
C LEU A 13 -5.77 -3.09 17.46
N ASN A 14 -6.67 -2.96 18.44
CA ASN A 14 -7.96 -3.65 18.47
C ASN A 14 -9.16 -2.69 18.47
N ARG A 15 -8.94 -1.40 18.22
CA ARG A 15 -10.01 -0.42 18.15
C ARG A 15 -10.97 -0.74 16.99
N PRO A 16 -12.26 -0.38 17.10
CA PRO A 16 -13.16 -0.44 15.96
C PRO A 16 -12.72 0.56 14.88
N LEU A 17 -12.87 0.16 13.62
CA LEU A 17 -12.61 0.98 12.44
C LEU A 17 -13.93 1.49 11.86
N GLU A 18 -13.85 2.47 10.96
CA GLU A 18 -15.02 2.85 10.16
C GLU A 18 -15.44 1.70 9.26
N SER A 19 -16.75 1.63 8.95
CA SER A 19 -17.28 0.57 8.10
C SER A 19 -16.88 0.70 6.64
N TYR A 20 -16.42 1.89 6.22
CA TYR A 20 -16.03 2.20 4.85
C TYR A 20 -14.83 3.14 4.79
N TYR A 21 -13.84 2.79 3.95
CA TYR A 21 -12.75 3.69 3.56
C TYR A 21 -12.70 3.86 2.04
N PRO A 22 -12.66 5.11 1.52
CA PRO A 22 -12.48 5.36 0.09
C PRO A 22 -11.24 4.72 -0.52
N ILE A 23 -10.08 4.84 0.16
CA ILE A 23 -8.79 4.35 -0.35
C ILE A 23 -8.03 3.67 0.81
N VAL A 24 -7.46 2.50 0.55
CA VAL A 24 -6.54 1.81 1.47
C VAL A 24 -5.26 1.44 0.74
N TYR A 25 -4.14 1.95 1.22
CA TYR A 25 -2.80 1.55 0.82
C TYR A 25 -2.35 0.36 1.66
N ILE A 26 -1.71 -0.61 1.01
CA ILE A 26 -1.06 -1.73 1.67
C ILE A 26 0.41 -1.71 1.25
N ASP A 27 1.30 -1.69 2.24
CA ASP A 27 2.74 -1.70 2.02
C ASP A 27 3.41 -2.65 3.01
N SER A 28 4.47 -3.34 2.57
CA SER A 28 5.29 -4.19 3.41
C SER A 28 6.70 -3.59 3.52
N THR A 29 7.14 -3.32 4.74
CA THR A 29 8.50 -2.82 5.00
C THR A 29 9.31 -3.90 5.68
N PHE A 30 10.47 -4.22 5.11
CA PHE A 30 11.41 -5.18 5.69
C PHE A 30 12.36 -4.50 6.67
N ILE A 31 12.21 -4.81 7.96
CA ILE A 31 12.99 -4.22 9.06
C ILE A 31 13.95 -5.28 9.62
N PRO A 32 15.25 -4.95 9.84
CA PRO A 32 16.15 -5.81 10.60
C PRO A 32 15.60 -6.02 12.01
N THR A 33 15.18 -7.24 12.31
CA THR A 33 14.49 -7.59 13.55
C THR A 33 15.30 -8.62 14.29
N HIS A 34 15.50 -8.38 15.58
CA HIS A 34 16.26 -9.26 16.45
C HIS A 34 15.33 -10.34 17.02
N GLN A 35 15.54 -11.57 16.59
CA GLN A 35 14.85 -12.77 17.08
C GLN A 35 15.82 -13.57 17.93
N VAL A 36 15.63 -13.54 19.25
CA VAL A 36 16.39 -14.27 20.29
C VAL A 36 17.92 -14.18 20.14
N ASP A 37 18.52 -14.92 19.21
CA ASP A 37 19.96 -15.01 18.95
C ASP A 37 20.37 -14.57 17.53
N THR A 38 19.42 -14.14 16.68
CA THR A 38 19.67 -13.82 15.27
C THR A 38 19.01 -12.51 14.85
N VAL A 39 19.56 -11.87 13.81
CA VAL A 39 18.94 -10.72 13.15
C VAL A 39 18.64 -11.08 11.71
N SER A 40 17.38 -10.95 11.33
CA SER A 40 16.85 -11.20 9.99
C SER A 40 16.08 -9.98 9.49
N LYS A 41 15.93 -9.82 8.17
CA LYS A 41 15.02 -8.82 7.61
C LYS A 41 13.62 -9.42 7.57
N GLU A 42 12.69 -8.84 8.31
CA GLU A 42 11.33 -9.36 8.50
C GLU A 42 10.28 -8.34 8.07
N ALA A 43 9.14 -8.81 7.56
CA ALA A 43 8.12 -7.93 6.99
C ALA A 43 7.15 -7.38 8.05
N TYR A 44 6.93 -6.07 7.97
CA TYR A 44 5.90 -5.36 8.71
C TYR A 44 4.95 -4.72 7.72
N TYR A 45 3.70 -5.19 7.71
CA TYR A 45 2.65 -4.68 6.85
C TYR A 45 2.00 -3.48 7.50
N THR A 46 1.93 -2.38 6.78
CA THR A 46 1.21 -1.18 7.21
C THR A 46 0.04 -0.95 6.28
N LEU A 47 -1.14 -0.77 6.87
CA LEU A 47 -2.34 -0.37 6.13
C LEU A 47 -2.66 1.08 6.46
N LEU A 48 -2.59 1.94 5.45
CA LEU A 48 -2.86 3.36 5.56
C LEU A 48 -4.12 3.67 4.74
N ALA A 49 -5.15 4.17 5.38
CA ALA A 49 -6.39 4.57 4.73
C ALA A 49 -6.47 6.09 4.53
N VAL A 50 -7.25 6.49 3.54
CA VAL A 50 -7.79 7.83 3.41
C VAL A 50 -9.25 7.77 3.83
N CYS A 51 -9.63 8.54 4.84
CA CYS A 51 -10.99 8.62 5.35
C CYS A 51 -11.90 9.43 4.40
N SER A 52 -13.21 9.36 4.63
CA SER A 52 -14.21 10.08 3.81
C SER A 52 -14.03 11.61 3.83
N ASP A 53 -13.46 12.14 4.90
CA ASP A 53 -13.10 13.56 5.06
C ASP A 53 -11.72 13.93 4.49
N ARG A 54 -11.04 12.96 3.84
CA ARG A 54 -9.71 13.06 3.23
C ARG A 54 -8.54 13.12 4.22
N THR A 55 -8.77 12.85 5.49
CA THR A 55 -7.68 12.65 6.46
C THR A 55 -7.03 11.27 6.24
N GLY A 56 -5.81 11.11 6.73
CA GLY A 56 -5.09 9.83 6.70
C GLY A 56 -5.21 9.11 8.04
N GLU A 57 -5.45 7.80 8.01
CA GLU A 57 -5.52 6.95 9.20
C GLU A 57 -4.71 5.65 8.99
N VAL A 58 -3.86 5.28 9.94
CA VAL A 58 -3.22 3.95 9.94
C VAL A 58 -4.20 2.93 10.53
N LEU A 59 -4.73 2.03 9.72
CA LEU A 59 -5.66 1.00 10.17
C LEU A 59 -5.00 -0.04 11.06
N GLY A 60 -3.73 -0.36 10.78
CA GLY A 60 -2.94 -1.26 11.59
C GLY A 60 -1.54 -1.50 11.05
N VAL A 61 -0.71 -2.07 11.93
CA VAL A 61 0.62 -2.58 11.61
C VAL A 61 0.65 -4.06 12.00
N PHE A 62 1.02 -4.92 11.07
CA PHE A 62 0.98 -6.37 11.23
C PHE A 62 2.36 -6.95 10.98
N TYR A 63 2.84 -7.73 11.95
CA TYR A 63 4.12 -8.41 11.86
C TYR A 63 3.90 -9.82 11.31
N PHE A 64 4.54 -10.09 10.16
CA PHE A 64 4.69 -11.44 9.64
C PHE A 64 6.12 -11.58 9.08
N PRO A 65 6.92 -12.55 9.53
CA PRO A 65 8.34 -12.63 9.14
C PRO A 65 8.57 -12.66 7.62
N THR A 66 7.60 -13.19 6.87
CA THR A 66 7.64 -13.35 5.42
C THR A 66 6.48 -12.63 4.72
N GLU A 67 6.71 -12.28 3.46
CA GLU A 67 5.69 -11.67 2.62
C GLU A 67 4.82 -12.72 1.91
N GLY A 68 3.53 -12.45 1.70
CA GLY A 68 2.65 -13.31 0.93
C GLY A 68 1.15 -13.00 1.04
N SER A 69 0.37 -13.54 0.10
CA SER A 69 -1.09 -13.36 0.06
C SER A 69 -1.80 -13.96 1.28
N LYS A 70 -1.29 -15.05 1.85
CA LYS A 70 -1.85 -15.68 3.06
C LYS A 70 -1.84 -14.72 4.26
N GLN A 71 -0.75 -13.99 4.44
CA GLN A 71 -0.60 -12.99 5.49
C GLN A 71 -1.64 -11.87 5.28
N SER A 72 -1.84 -11.46 4.03
CA SER A 72 -2.84 -10.45 3.68
C SER A 72 -4.27 -10.91 3.96
N GLU A 73 -4.62 -12.18 3.72
CA GLU A 73 -5.92 -12.72 4.12
C GLU A 73 -6.18 -12.60 5.62
N VAL A 74 -5.19 -12.97 6.45
CA VAL A 74 -5.29 -12.86 7.92
C VAL A 74 -5.49 -11.39 8.34
N ILE A 75 -4.78 -10.47 7.69
CA ILE A 75 -4.94 -9.03 7.91
C ILE A 75 -6.37 -8.59 7.57
N PHE A 76 -6.88 -8.96 6.40
CA PHE A 76 -8.23 -8.55 5.95
C PHE A 76 -9.33 -9.11 6.83
N GLU A 77 -9.20 -10.35 7.30
CA GLU A 77 -10.12 -10.95 8.26
C GLU A 77 -10.12 -10.17 9.58
N ARG A 78 -8.95 -9.76 10.08
CA ARG A 78 -8.84 -8.93 11.28
C ARG A 78 -9.51 -7.57 11.12
N LEU A 79 -9.31 -6.89 9.99
CA LEU A 79 -9.97 -5.60 9.73
C LEU A 79 -11.49 -5.73 9.69
N LYS A 80 -12.01 -6.81 9.10
CA LYS A 80 -13.45 -7.11 9.11
C LYS A 80 -13.99 -7.30 10.52
N ASN A 81 -13.26 -8.01 11.37
CA ASN A 81 -13.61 -8.18 12.77
C ASN A 81 -13.59 -6.85 13.55
N GLN A 82 -12.85 -5.85 13.05
CA GLN A 82 -12.86 -4.47 13.54
C GLN A 82 -13.92 -3.59 12.88
N SER A 83 -14.95 -4.18 12.26
CA SER A 83 -16.10 -3.51 11.61
C SER A 83 -15.86 -2.98 10.19
N LEU A 84 -14.65 -3.11 9.61
CA LEU A 84 -14.42 -2.70 8.23
C LEU A 84 -15.19 -3.61 7.26
N SER A 85 -16.16 -3.04 6.55
CA SER A 85 -17.05 -3.80 5.67
C SER A 85 -16.77 -3.59 4.18
N ASN A 86 -16.36 -2.37 3.80
CA ASN A 86 -16.21 -2.00 2.40
C ASN A 86 -15.01 -1.07 2.20
N VAL A 87 -14.34 -1.21 1.06
CA VAL A 87 -13.24 -0.34 0.63
C VAL A 87 -13.49 0.04 -0.81
N GLY A 88 -13.32 1.32 -1.16
CA GLY A 88 -13.49 1.79 -2.54
C GLY A 88 -12.36 1.32 -3.43
N LEU A 89 -11.12 1.63 -3.04
CA LEU A 89 -9.91 1.34 -3.80
C LEU A 89 -8.81 0.80 -2.89
N PHE A 90 -8.24 -0.34 -3.25
CA PHE A 90 -6.94 -0.78 -2.72
C PHE A 90 -5.80 -0.33 -3.62
N VAL A 91 -4.78 0.25 -3.01
CA VAL A 91 -3.52 0.60 -3.66
C VAL A 91 -2.42 -0.30 -3.11
N THR A 92 -1.87 -1.16 -3.96
CA THR A 92 -0.90 -2.20 -3.60
C THR A 92 0.31 -2.13 -4.54
N ASP A 93 1.45 -2.65 -4.12
CA ASP A 93 2.66 -2.81 -4.94
C ASP A 93 2.63 -4.03 -5.88
N GLY A 94 1.52 -4.78 -5.93
CA GLY A 94 1.36 -5.93 -6.83
C GLY A 94 1.92 -7.24 -6.27
N LEU A 95 1.92 -7.41 -4.95
CA LEU A 95 2.27 -8.68 -4.31
C LEU A 95 1.48 -9.84 -4.93
N THR A 96 2.18 -10.95 -5.21
CA THR A 96 1.58 -12.14 -5.85
C THR A 96 0.30 -12.60 -5.15
N ASN A 97 -0.79 -12.68 -5.91
CA ASN A 97 -2.13 -13.12 -5.48
C ASN A 97 -2.80 -12.22 -4.43
N ILE A 98 -2.36 -10.96 -4.28
CA ILE A 98 -3.01 -10.01 -3.38
C ILE A 98 -4.43 -9.67 -3.86
N GLU A 99 -4.67 -9.66 -5.17
CA GLU A 99 -5.95 -9.34 -5.77
C GLU A 99 -7.02 -10.37 -5.41
N GLU A 100 -6.66 -11.66 -5.44
CA GLU A 100 -7.53 -12.76 -5.03
C GLU A 100 -7.90 -12.63 -3.54
N ALA A 101 -6.91 -12.32 -2.69
CA ALA A 101 -7.13 -12.10 -1.27
C ALA A 101 -8.05 -10.90 -1.01
N ILE A 102 -7.84 -9.79 -1.75
CA ILE A 102 -8.70 -8.60 -1.68
C ILE A 102 -10.12 -8.96 -2.11
N TRP A 103 -10.35 -9.52 -3.29
CA TRP A 103 -11.71 -9.80 -3.78
C TRP A 103 -12.47 -10.83 -2.94
N LYS A 104 -11.76 -11.75 -2.28
CA LYS A 104 -12.34 -12.67 -1.30
C LYS A 104 -12.94 -11.94 -0.10
N HIS A 105 -12.34 -10.83 0.33
CA HIS A 105 -12.76 -10.09 1.52
C HIS A 105 -13.60 -8.84 1.16
N PHE A 106 -13.19 -8.08 0.17
CA PHE A 106 -13.77 -6.80 -0.26
C PHE A 106 -14.11 -6.86 -1.75
N ARG A 107 -15.14 -7.63 -2.09
CA ARG A 107 -15.51 -7.96 -3.48
C ARG A 107 -15.80 -6.76 -4.37
N SER A 108 -16.27 -5.66 -3.79
CA SER A 108 -16.60 -4.41 -4.49
C SER A 108 -15.42 -3.46 -4.66
N ALA A 109 -14.25 -3.77 -4.08
CA ALA A 109 -13.11 -2.87 -4.12
C ALA A 109 -12.40 -2.94 -5.48
N ASP A 110 -12.12 -1.77 -6.03
CA ASP A 110 -11.18 -1.62 -7.13
C ASP A 110 -9.75 -1.84 -6.63
N ILE A 111 -8.85 -2.22 -7.54
CA ILE A 111 -7.44 -2.45 -7.23
C ILE A 111 -6.59 -1.67 -8.21
N GLN A 112 -5.60 -0.94 -7.67
CA GLN A 112 -4.64 -0.19 -8.45
C GLN A 112 -3.21 -0.48 -7.99
N LEU A 113 -2.29 -0.61 -8.95
CA LEU A 113 -0.87 -0.63 -8.67
C LEU A 113 -0.40 0.75 -8.17
N CYS A 114 0.39 0.76 -7.10
CA CYS A 114 0.92 1.98 -6.52
C CYS A 114 1.92 2.64 -7.48
N SER A 115 1.56 3.83 -7.99
CA SER A 115 2.43 4.61 -8.90
C SER A 115 3.76 4.99 -8.25
N VAL A 116 3.80 5.17 -6.92
CA VAL A 116 5.04 5.42 -6.17
C VAL A 116 5.95 4.19 -6.19
N HIS A 117 5.40 2.99 -6.01
CA HIS A 117 6.19 1.76 -6.11
C HIS A 117 6.68 1.52 -7.53
N LEU A 118 5.81 1.72 -8.53
CA LEU A 118 6.20 1.66 -9.94
C LEU A 118 7.34 2.64 -10.27
N HIS A 119 7.23 3.88 -9.80
CA HIS A 119 8.26 4.91 -10.00
C HIS A 119 9.60 4.49 -9.37
N ARG A 120 9.58 3.95 -8.15
CA ARG A 120 10.77 3.39 -7.49
C ARG A 120 11.38 2.22 -8.26
N VAL A 121 10.56 1.34 -8.84
CA VAL A 121 11.03 0.22 -9.67
C VAL A 121 11.80 0.76 -10.88
N PHE A 122 11.21 1.68 -11.65
CA PHE A 122 11.88 2.28 -12.81
C PHE A 122 13.20 2.96 -12.45
N LEU A 123 13.25 3.70 -11.34
CA LEU A 123 14.48 4.37 -10.90
C LEU A 123 15.59 3.42 -10.42
N LYS A 124 15.28 2.17 -10.08
CA LYS A 124 16.29 1.15 -9.72
C LYS A 124 17.01 0.62 -10.96
N GLU A 125 16.32 0.56 -12.09
CA GLU A 125 16.84 -0.03 -13.34
C GLU A 125 17.78 0.89 -14.12
N VAL A 126 17.94 2.15 -13.70
CA VAL A 126 18.76 3.14 -14.42
C VAL A 126 19.92 3.72 -13.61
N LYS A 127 20.97 4.12 -14.32
CA LYS A 127 22.15 4.79 -13.73
C LYS A 127 21.75 6.15 -13.12
N PRO A 128 22.43 6.62 -12.06
CA PRO A 128 22.13 7.90 -11.40
C PRO A 128 21.97 9.09 -12.35
N LYS A 129 22.82 9.18 -13.38
CA LYS A 129 22.76 10.26 -14.38
C LYS A 129 21.47 10.34 -15.20
N HIS A 130 20.68 9.26 -15.24
CA HIS A 130 19.41 9.20 -15.98
C HIS A 130 18.17 9.27 -15.07
N LYS A 131 18.34 9.16 -13.75
CA LYS A 131 17.22 9.12 -12.79
C LYS A 131 16.33 10.36 -12.84
N ALA A 132 16.92 11.55 -13.01
CA ALA A 132 16.16 12.79 -13.08
C ALA A 132 15.23 12.83 -14.30
N ALA A 133 15.78 12.60 -15.49
CA ALA A 133 15.00 12.57 -16.74
C ALA A 133 13.91 11.49 -16.72
N LEU A 134 14.24 10.29 -16.23
CA LEU A 134 13.26 9.21 -16.08
C LEU A 134 12.14 9.58 -15.10
N SER A 135 12.50 10.16 -13.95
CA SER A 135 11.54 10.60 -12.93
C SER A 135 10.55 11.62 -13.49
N GLU A 136 11.03 12.59 -14.26
CA GLU A 136 10.20 13.61 -14.91
C GLU A 136 9.28 12.99 -15.97
N GLY A 137 9.82 12.11 -16.83
CA GLY A 137 9.04 11.40 -17.83
C GLY A 137 7.89 10.59 -17.22
N VAL A 138 8.16 9.82 -16.16
CA VAL A 138 7.12 9.05 -15.47
C VAL A 138 6.08 9.96 -14.81
N ARG A 139 6.50 11.09 -14.20
CA ARG A 139 5.56 12.07 -13.64
C ARG A 139 4.63 12.63 -14.72
N GLU A 140 5.18 12.91 -15.89
CA GLU A 140 4.46 13.42 -17.05
C GLU A 140 3.48 12.41 -17.65
N VAL A 141 3.76 11.11 -17.57
CA VAL A 141 2.78 10.08 -17.95
C VAL A 141 1.52 10.19 -17.09
N PHE A 142 1.68 10.25 -15.77
CA PHE A 142 0.56 10.15 -14.83
C PHE A 142 -0.17 11.46 -14.52
N ARG A 143 0.51 12.62 -14.55
CA ARG A 143 -0.05 13.96 -14.25
C ARG A 143 -1.12 13.96 -13.14
N SER A 144 -0.81 13.32 -12.02
CA SER A 144 -1.79 13.07 -10.94
C SER A 144 -2.35 14.34 -10.27
N ASP A 145 -1.77 15.51 -10.56
CA ASP A 145 -2.17 16.83 -10.10
C ASP A 145 -3.16 17.55 -11.05
N ASP A 146 -3.35 17.06 -12.28
CA ASP A 146 -4.28 17.63 -13.26
C ASP A 146 -5.63 16.89 -13.23
N ARG A 147 -6.67 17.56 -12.71
CA ARG A 147 -8.03 17.01 -12.62
C ARG A 147 -8.72 16.82 -13.96
N ASN A 148 -8.25 17.49 -15.02
CA ASN A 148 -8.83 17.39 -16.35
C ASN A 148 -8.12 16.38 -17.24
N ASP A 149 -7.08 15.72 -16.71
CA ASP A 149 -6.37 14.70 -17.46
C ASP A 149 -7.26 13.47 -17.71
N THR A 150 -6.96 12.75 -18.79
CA THR A 150 -7.77 11.62 -19.22
C THR A 150 -6.91 10.37 -19.40
N ILE A 151 -7.54 9.21 -19.25
CA ILE A 151 -6.88 7.91 -19.44
C ILE A 151 -6.27 7.80 -20.86
N ASP A 152 -6.94 8.33 -21.88
CA ASP A 152 -6.44 8.28 -23.26
C ASP A 152 -5.22 9.18 -23.46
N ALA A 153 -5.23 10.37 -22.86
CA ALA A 153 -4.05 11.25 -22.87
C ALA A 153 -2.87 10.62 -22.11
N ALA A 154 -3.11 10.00 -20.96
CA ALA A 154 -2.10 9.27 -20.21
C ALA A 154 -1.51 8.10 -21.01
N LYS A 155 -2.34 7.34 -21.74
CA LYS A 155 -1.87 6.27 -22.64
C LYS A 155 -1.00 6.81 -23.78
N GLN A 156 -1.38 7.92 -24.40
CA GLN A 156 -0.58 8.54 -25.45
C GLN A 156 0.79 9.00 -24.91
N ARG A 157 0.82 9.63 -23.74
CA ARG A 157 2.08 10.02 -23.08
C ARG A 157 2.91 8.79 -22.70
N PHE A 158 2.28 7.71 -22.23
CA PHE A 158 2.99 6.46 -21.94
C PHE A 158 3.61 5.83 -23.19
N SER A 159 2.90 5.78 -24.32
CA SER A 159 3.46 5.32 -25.59
C SER A 159 4.66 6.17 -26.01
N ALA A 160 4.52 7.50 -26.00
CA ALA A 160 5.61 8.40 -26.34
C ALA A 160 6.81 8.28 -25.39
N PHE A 161 6.57 7.98 -24.11
CA PHE A 161 7.61 7.73 -23.11
C PHE A 161 8.37 6.42 -23.37
N CYS A 162 7.71 5.37 -23.86
CA CYS A 162 8.34 4.09 -24.19
C CYS A 162 9.14 4.10 -25.50
N ASP A 163 8.84 5.04 -26.40
CA ASP A 163 9.51 5.17 -27.71
C ASP A 163 10.87 5.91 -27.63
N PHE A 164 11.30 6.30 -26.43
CA PHE A 164 12.56 7.00 -26.15
C PHE A 164 13.65 6.08 -25.60
#